data_AF-A0A359BHI5-F1
#
_entry.id   AF-A0A359BHI5-F1
#
_cell.length_a   1.000
_cell.length_b   1.000
_cell.length_c   1.000
_cell.angle_alpha   90.00
_cell.angle_beta   90.00
_cell.angle_gamma   90.00
#
_symmetry.space_group_name_H-M   'P 1'
#
loop_
_entity.id
_entity.type
_entity.pdbx_description
1 polymer ?
#
loop_
_entity_poly.entity_id
_entity_poly.type
_entity_poly.pdbx_seq_one_letter_code
_entity_poly.pdbx_strand_id
1 'polypeptide(L)' 'MTERRIIVALDVSRATELRQLVRQIKDSNCRVKIGKELFTSIGPLAIEICHDA' A
#
# COMPACT_ATOMS: atom_id res chain seq x y z
N MET A 1 -2.30 -9.03 20.97
CA MET A 1 -2.40 -8.52 19.60
C MET A 1 -1.72 -7.16 19.56
N THR A 2 -0.71 -6.96 18.72
CA THR A 2 0.00 -5.68 18.59
C THR A 2 -0.88 -4.71 17.82
N GLU A 3 -1.35 -3.65 18.47
CA GLU A 3 -2.20 -2.64 17.84
C GLU A 3 -1.38 -1.81 16.84
N ARG A 4 -1.67 -1.95 15.54
CA ARG A 4 -1.02 -1.16 14.48
C ARG A 4 -1.70 0.21 14.36
N ARG A 5 -1.26 1.16 15.19
CA ARG A 5 -1.86 2.50 15.32
C ARG A 5 -1.59 3.44 14.14
N ILE A 6 -0.56 3.16 13.34
CA ILE A 6 -0.16 4.01 12.22
C ILE A 6 -0.93 3.58 10.97
N ILE A 7 -1.48 4.54 10.23
CA ILE A 7 -2.05 4.34 8.90
C ILE A 7 -1.24 5.15 7.89
N VAL A 8 -0.73 4.49 6.87
CA VAL A 8 0.01 5.12 5.77
C VAL A 8 -0.91 5.23 4.56
N ALA A 9 -1.19 6.45 4.10
CA ALA A 9 -1.93 6.68 2.86
C ALA A 9 -1.00 6.52 1.66
N LEU A 10 -1.38 5.65 0.72
CA LEU A 10 -0.63 5.44 -0.52
C LEU A 10 -1.07 6.48 -1.55
N ASP A 11 -0.19 7.44 -1.84
CA ASP A 11 -0.43 8.54 -2.77
C ASP A 11 0.41 8.35 -4.05
N VAL A 12 0.05 7.31 -4.81
CA VAL A 12 0.67 6.94 -6.10
C VAL A 12 -0.44 6.46 -7.03
N SER A 13 -0.21 6.50 -8.34
CA SER A 13 -1.22 6.11 -9.33
C SER A 13 -0.77 4.93 -10.22
N ARG A 14 0.50 4.50 -10.15
CA ARG A 14 1.05 3.41 -10.98
C ARG A 14 1.57 2.24 -10.15
N ALA A 15 1.49 1.04 -10.72
CA ALA A 15 1.96 -0.19 -10.07
C ALA A 15 3.47 -0.18 -9.77
N THR A 16 4.30 0.44 -10.63
CA THR A 16 5.75 0.53 -10.42
C THR A 16 6.11 1.38 -9.20
N GLU A 17 5.45 2.54 -9.06
CA GLU A 17 5.61 3.45 -7.92
C GLU A 17 5.11 2.79 -6.64
N LEU A 18 3.95 2.12 -6.70
CA LEU A 18 3.41 1.38 -5.58
C LEU A 18 4.39 0.32 -5.09
N ARG A 19 4.93 -0.52 -5.99
CA ARG A 19 5.92 -1.57 -5.65
C ARG A 19 7.18 -0.98 -5.00
N GLN A 20 7.65 0.17 -5.47
CA GLN A 20 8.80 0.84 -4.86
C GLN A 20 8.46 1.36 -3.46
N LEU A 21 7.31 1.99 -3.28
CA LEU A 21 6.87 2.57 -2.02
C LEU A 21 6.65 1.49 -0.95
N VAL A 22 5.89 0.43 -1.25
CA VAL A 22 5.58 -0.63 -0.28
C VAL A 22 6.83 -1.38 0.18
N ARG A 23 7.82 -1.56 -0.71
CA ARG A 23 9.12 -2.17 -0.35
C ARG A 23 9.93 -1.34 0.66
N GLN A 24 9.67 -0.03 0.75
CA GLN A 24 10.31 0.84 1.74
C GLN A 24 9.56 0.82 3.09
N ILE A 25 8.30 0.38 3.11
CA ILE A 25 7.43 0.34 4.31
C ILE A 25 7.65 -0.96 5.12
N LYS A 26 8.77 -1.67 4.92
CA LYS A 26 9.07 -2.97 5.54
C LYS A 26 9.00 -2.94 7.07
N ASP A 27 8.46 -4.02 7.63
CA ASP A 27 8.40 -4.31 9.07
C ASP A 27 7.53 -3.34 9.89
N SER A 28 6.62 -2.64 9.22
CA SER A 28 5.86 -1.58 9.84
C SER A 28 4.71 -2.13 10.69
N ASN A 29 4.69 -1.73 11.96
CA ASN A 29 3.52 -1.80 12.83
C ASN A 29 2.41 -0.84 12.35
N CYS A 30 2.17 -0.76 11.04
CA CYS A 30 1.21 0.12 10.40
C CYS A 30 0.24 -0.66 9.50
N ARG A 31 -0.78 0.05 9.04
CA ARG A 31 -1.70 -0.38 7.99
C ARG A 31 -1.53 0.56 6.82
N VAL A 32 -1.62 0.04 5.60
CA VAL A 32 -1.68 0.89 4.41
C VAL A 32 -3.12 1.17 4.02
N LYS A 33 -3.39 2.36 3.49
CA LYS A 33 -4.68 2.75 2.93
C LYS A 33 -4.54 2.94 1.43
N ILE A 34 -5.29 2.16 0.67
CA ILE A 34 -5.42 2.29 -0.78
C ILE A 34 -6.49 3.34 -1.08
N GLY A 35 -6.11 4.39 -1.81
CA GLY A 35 -7.02 5.44 -2.27
C GLY A 35 -7.85 5.03 -3.50
N LYS A 36 -8.93 5.78 -3.76
CA LYS A 36 -9.82 5.56 -4.92
C LYS A 36 -9.07 5.62 -6.24
N GLU A 37 -8.19 6.61 -6.41
CA GLU A 37 -7.46 6.82 -7.66
C GLU A 37 -6.55 5.63 -7.99
N LEU A 38 -5.71 5.21 -7.05
CA LEU A 38 -4.86 4.03 -7.18
C LEU A 38 -5.68 2.78 -7.49
N PHE A 39 -6.77 2.54 -6.74
CA PHE A 39 -7.63 1.38 -6.98
C PHE A 39 -8.34 1.45 -8.34
N THR A 40 -8.72 2.63 -8.82
CA THR A 40 -9.32 2.78 -10.15
C THR A 40 -8.30 2.54 -11.26
N SER A 41 -7.05 2.95 -11.05
CA SER A 41 -5.97 2.85 -12.04
C SER A 41 -5.49 1.42 -12.26
N ILE A 42 -5.24 0.66 -11.18
CA ILE A 42 -4.65 -0.69 -11.26
C ILE A 42 -5.53 -1.79 -10.66
N GLY A 43 -6.71 -1.44 -10.14
CA GLY A 43 -7.68 -2.43 -9.67
C GLY A 43 -7.19 -3.27 -8.48
N PRO A 44 -7.63 -4.55 -8.42
CA PRO A 44 -7.23 -5.50 -7.38
C PRO A 44 -5.71 -5.71 -7.27
N LEU A 45 -4.93 -5.45 -8.33
CA LEU A 45 -3.47 -5.55 -8.30
C LEU A 45 -2.84 -4.66 -7.20
N ALA A 46 -3.48 -3.53 -6.84
CA ALA A 46 -3.03 -2.70 -5.73
C ALA A 46 -3.01 -3.47 -4.40
N ILE A 47 -4.00 -4.33 -4.18
CA ILE A 47 -4.13 -5.16 -2.97
C ILE A 47 -3.05 -6.24 -2.97
N GLU A 48 -2.89 -6.95 -4.09
CA GLU A 48 -1.86 -7.98 -4.27
C GLU A 48 -0.46 -7.44 -4.01
N ILE A 49 -0.12 -6.29 -4.60
CA ILE A 49 1.19 -5.63 -4.38
C ILE A 49 1.43 -5.30 -2.92
N CYS A 50 0.39 -4.86 -2.18
CA CYS A 50 0.53 -4.54 -0.76
C CYS A 50 0.67 -5.79 0.13
N HIS A 51 0.13 -6.94 -0.30
CA HIS A 51 0.25 -8.21 0.44
C HIS A 51 1.56 -8.94 0.17
N ASP A 52 2.14 -8.77 -1.03
CA ASP A 52 3.39 -9.42 -1.46
C ASP A 52 4.67 -8.65 -1.07
N ALA A 53 4.52 -7.48 -0.43
CA ALA A 53 5.61 -6.55 -0.09
C ALA A 53 6.28 -6.85 1.25
#